data_AF-A0A3N9PES3-F1
#
_entry.id   AF-A0A3N9PES3-F1
#
_cell.length_a   1.000
_cell.length_b   1.000
_cell.length_c   1.000
_cell.angle_alpha   90.00
_cell.angle_beta   90.00
_cell.angle_gamma   90.00
#
_symmetry.space_group_name_H-M   'P 1'
#
loop_
_entity.id
_entity.type
_entity.pdbx_description
1 polymer ?
#
loop_
_entity_poly.entity_id
_entity_poly.type
_entity_poly.pdbx_seq_one_letter_code
_entity_poly.pdbx_strand_id
1 'polypeptide(L)'
;MKKRIRKMLLKKYAVVVMFGTLTILLLYFADWMFGYGITNVNTLFPFTITTTAEKILILTLAASLLVPDLAHWISGRQPGRERER
;
A
#
# COMPACT_ATOMS: atom_id res chain seq x y z
N MET A 1 8.87 9.05 -22.58
CA MET A 1 7.71 8.36 -21.98
C MET A 1 8.11 7.42 -20.83
N LYS A 2 8.84 6.33 -21.09
CA LYS A 2 9.19 5.30 -20.08
C LYS A 2 9.85 5.84 -18.80
N LYS A 3 10.86 6.72 -18.89
CA LYS A 3 11.51 7.34 -17.72
C LYS A 3 10.53 8.18 -16.87
N ARG A 4 9.59 8.90 -17.51
CA ARG A 4 8.56 9.72 -16.84
C ARG A 4 7.56 8.83 -16.09
N ILE A 5 7.05 7.78 -16.74
CA ILE A 5 6.13 6.79 -16.15
C ILE A 5 6.78 6.12 -14.93
N ARG A 6 8.05 5.70 -15.06
CA ARG A 6 8.82 5.12 -13.95
C ARG A 6 8.96 6.08 -12.78
N LYS A 7 9.35 7.33 -13.03
CA LYS A 7 9.46 8.35 -11.98
C LYS A 7 8.12 8.61 -11.28
N MET A 8 7.01 8.61 -12.03
CA MET A 8 5.67 8.78 -11.47
C MET A 8 5.24 7.60 -10.60
N LEU A 9 5.42 6.36 -11.06
CA LEU A 9 5.15 5.16 -10.27
C LEU A 9 6.00 5.12 -9.00
N LEU A 10 7.29 5.45 -9.10
CA LEU A 10 8.19 5.46 -7.94
C LEU A 10 7.76 6.49 -6.90
N LYS A 11 7.29 7.68 -7.33
CA LYS A 11 6.68 8.67 -6.44
C LYS A 11 5.40 8.14 -5.78
N LYS A 12 4.51 7.49 -6.55
CA LYS A 12 3.27 6.88 -6.03
C LYS A 12 3.60 5.89 -4.91
N TYR A 13 4.50 4.95 -5.16
CA TYR A 13 4.88 3.93 -4.16
C TYR A 13 5.63 4.51 -2.96
N ALA A 14 6.48 5.52 -3.16
CA ALA A 14 7.13 6.21 -2.05
C ALA A 14 6.08 6.87 -1.12
N VAL A 15 5.06 7.51 -1.69
CA VAL A 15 3.96 8.10 -0.92
C VAL A 15 3.13 7.03 -0.21
N VAL A 16 2.83 5.90 -0.87
CA VAL A 16 2.11 4.76 -0.25
C VAL A 16 2.89 4.21 0.95
N VAL A 17 4.21 4.01 0.81
CA VAL A 17 5.06 3.55 1.92
C VAL A 17 5.12 4.58 3.05
N MET A 18 5.24 5.87 2.72
CA MET A 18 5.24 6.94 3.71
C MET A 18 3.93 6.99 4.50
N PHE A 19 2.78 6.92 3.83
CA PHE A 19 1.49 6.89 4.53
C PHE A 19 1.30 5.58 5.31
N GLY A 20 1.69 4.44 4.76
CA GLY A 20 1.59 3.15 5.45
C GLY A 20 2.42 3.13 6.74
N THR A 21 3.67 3.61 6.69
CA THR A 21 4.52 3.73 7.88
C THR A 21 3.95 4.70 8.90
N LEU A 22 3.42 5.86 8.46
CA LEU A 22 2.80 6.83 9.35
C LEU A 22 1.54 6.27 10.03
N THR A 23 0.72 5.50 9.32
CA THR A 23 -0.45 4.82 9.90
C THR A 23 -0.03 3.80 10.96
N ILE A 24 1.03 3.01 10.70
CA ILE A 24 1.56 2.06 11.68
C ILE A 24 2.10 2.78 12.92
N LEU A 25 2.85 3.87 12.73
CA LEU A 25 3.34 4.68 13.84
C LEU A 25 2.20 5.29 14.65
N LEU A 26 1.13 5.72 13.99
CA LEU A 26 -0.06 6.26 14.66
C LEU A 26 -0.76 5.18 15.51
N LEU A 27 -0.82 3.93 15.03
CA LEU A 27 -1.35 2.81 15.81
C LEU A 27 -0.53 2.57 17.06
N TYR A 28 0.80 2.52 16.95
CA TYR A 28 1.69 2.37 18.11
C TYR A 28 1.62 3.57 19.06
N PHE A 29 1.49 4.79 18.52
CA PHE A 29 1.33 5.99 19.33
C PHE A 29 0.02 5.96 20.12
N ALA A 30 -1.08 5.53 19.51
CA ALA A 30 -2.35 5.33 20.19
C ALA A 30 -2.23 4.26 21.29
N ASP A 31 -1.59 3.12 20.98
CA ASP A 31 -1.36 2.03 21.95
C ASP A 31 -0.60 2.51 23.19
N TRP A 32 0.44 3.32 22.96
CA TRP A 32 1.21 3.96 24.02
C TRP A 32 0.40 4.98 24.82
N MET A 33 -0.36 5.85 24.14
CA MET A 33 -1.17 6.91 24.77
C MET A 33 -2.23 6.36 25.73
N PHE A 34 -2.82 5.19 25.41
CA PHE A 34 -3.81 4.54 26.26
C PHE A 34 -3.20 3.61 27.34
N GLY A 35 -1.88 3.58 27.48
CA GLY A 35 -1.18 2.85 28.54
C GLY A 35 -1.01 1.35 28.28
N TYR A 36 -1.29 0.88 27.07
CA TYR A 36 -1.09 -0.53 26.68
C TYR A 36 0.34 -0.83 26.22
N GLY A 37 1.20 0.19 26.12
CA GLY A 37 2.60 0.05 25.70
C GLY A 37 2.75 -0.09 24.19
N ILE A 38 3.63 -0.99 23.73
CA ILE A 38 3.88 -1.32 22.30
C ILE A 38 3.41 -2.77 22.02
N THR A 39 2.74 -3.39 22.99
CA THR A 39 2.45 -4.83 22.97
C THR A 39 1.11 -5.15 22.31
N ASN A 40 0.12 -4.27 22.39
CA ASN A 40 -1.25 -4.60 22.00
C ASN A 40 -1.41 -4.65 20.48
N VAL A 41 -0.76 -3.73 19.76
CA VAL A 41 -0.72 -3.75 18.29
C VAL A 41 -0.15 -5.08 17.80
N ASN A 42 0.93 -5.57 18.41
CA ASN A 42 1.53 -6.86 18.04
C ASN A 42 0.62 -8.06 18.33
N THR A 43 -0.18 -7.99 19.40
CA THR A 43 -1.14 -9.06 19.73
C THR A 43 -2.40 -9.00 18.88
N LEU A 44 -2.88 -7.82 18.49
CA LEU A 44 -4.14 -7.63 17.76
C LEU A 44 -3.98 -7.67 16.24
N PHE A 45 -2.80 -7.35 15.71
CA PHE A 45 -2.53 -7.34 14.28
C PHE A 45 -2.79 -8.69 13.58
N PRO A 46 -2.46 -9.86 14.17
CA PRO A 46 -2.84 -11.15 13.60
C PRO A 46 -4.35 -11.40 13.55
N PHE A 47 -5.13 -10.73 14.41
CA PHE A 47 -6.59 -10.85 14.48
C PHE A 47 -7.32 -9.83 13.61
N THR A 48 -6.63 -8.95 12.89
CA THR A 48 -7.30 -8.00 11.99
C THR A 48 -7.73 -8.66 10.67
N ILE A 49 -7.11 -9.79 10.32
CA ILE A 49 -7.41 -10.58 9.11
C ILE A 49 -7.51 -12.05 9.53
N THR A 50 -8.69 -12.43 9.99
CA THR A 50 -8.90 -13.70 10.70
C THR A 50 -9.17 -14.83 9.72
N THR A 51 -10.00 -14.59 8.72
CA THR A 51 -10.49 -15.66 7.85
C THR A 51 -9.62 -15.86 6.62
N THR A 52 -9.58 -17.10 6.11
CA THR A 52 -8.91 -17.40 4.84
C THR A 52 -9.49 -16.57 3.69
N ALA A 53 -10.80 -16.30 3.71
CA ALA A 53 -11.47 -15.47 2.72
C ALA A 53 -10.96 -14.01 2.74
N GLU A 54 -10.80 -13.40 3.92
CA GLU A 54 -10.24 -12.05 4.06
C GLU A 54 -8.80 -11.97 3.55
N LYS A 55 -7.98 -13.00 3.85
CA LYS A 55 -6.60 -13.07 3.36
C LYS A 55 -6.55 -13.11 1.82
N ILE A 56 -7.38 -13.95 1.20
CA ILE A 56 -7.47 -14.06 -0.27
C ILE A 56 -7.97 -12.75 -0.88
N LEU A 57 -8.98 -12.11 -0.26
CA LEU A 57 -9.53 -10.85 -0.72
C LEU A 57 -8.47 -9.75 -0.72
N ILE A 58 -7.71 -9.62 0.38
CA ILE A 58 -6.65 -8.61 0.50
C ILE A 58 -5.54 -8.85 -0.53
N LEU A 59 -5.13 -10.10 -0.74
CA LEU A 59 -4.15 -10.43 -1.78
C LEU A 59 -4.65 -10.08 -3.18
N THR A 60 -5.93 -10.33 -3.45
CA THR A 60 -6.55 -10.03 -4.75
C THR A 60 -6.65 -8.52 -4.98
N LEU A 61 -7.03 -7.76 -3.96
CA LEU A 61 -7.06 -6.29 -4.00
C LEU A 61 -5.65 -5.69 -4.14
N ALA A 62 -4.65 -6.24 -3.45
CA ALA A 62 -3.27 -5.83 -3.61
C ALA A 62 -2.77 -6.11 -5.03
N ALA A 63 -3.08 -7.29 -5.57
CA ALA A 63 -2.72 -7.68 -6.94
C ALA A 63 -3.40 -6.77 -7.99
N SER A 64 -4.67 -6.42 -7.81
CA SER A 64 -5.38 -5.54 -8.76
C SER A 64 -4.78 -4.13 -8.84
N LEU A 65 -4.12 -3.67 -7.76
CA LEU A 65 -3.37 -2.41 -7.74
C LEU A 65 -1.95 -2.55 -8.33
N LEU A 66 -1.24 -3.64 -7.99
CA LEU A 66 0.17 -3.82 -8.35
C LEU A 66 0.37 -4.31 -9.79
N VAL A 67 -0.47 -5.23 -10.27
CA VAL A 67 -0.30 -5.89 -11.58
C VAL A 67 -0.37 -4.89 -12.75
N PRO A 68 -1.35 -3.97 -12.82
CA PRO A 68 -1.40 -2.98 -13.90
C PRO A 68 -0.18 -2.05 -13.88
N ASP A 69 0.23 -1.60 -12.70
CA ASP A 69 1.40 -0.74 -12.52
C ASP A 69 2.70 -1.42 -12.94
N LEU A 70 2.85 -2.71 -12.62
CA LEU A 70 3.99 -3.52 -13.04
C LEU A 70 4.02 -3.69 -14.57
N ALA A 71 2.85 -3.95 -15.18
CA ALA A 71 2.72 -4.02 -16.63
C ALA A 71 3.12 -2.69 -17.30
N HIS A 72 2.71 -1.54 -16.74
CA HIS A 72 3.11 -0.21 -17.21
C HIS A 72 4.61 0.06 -17.00
N TRP A 73 5.20 -0.42 -15.90
CA TRP A 73 6.62 -0.28 -15.63
C TRP A 73 7.50 -1.03 -16.65
N ILE A 74 7.11 -2.26 -16.99
CA ILE A 74 7.81 -3.14 -17.95
C ILE A 74 7.62 -2.61 -19.37
N SER A 75 6.36 -2.46 -19.80
CA SER A 75 6.02 -2.05 -21.17
C SER A 75 6.43 -0.61 -21.48
N GLY A 76 6.44 0.27 -20.47
CA GLY A 76 6.65 1.71 -20.67
C GLY A 76 5.55 2.38 -21.48
N ARG A 77 4.45 1.66 -21.75
CA ARG A 77 3.25 2.15 -22.43
C ARG A 77 2.18 2.33 -21.36
N GLN A 78 1.81 3.57 -21.12
CA GLN A 78 0.60 3.89 -20.36
C GLN A 78 -0.40 4.37 -21.40
N PRO A 79 -1.63 3.82 -21.46
CA PRO A 79 -2.67 4.40 -22.31
C PRO A 79 -2.75 5.86 -21.91
N GLY A 80 -2.46 6.76 -22.86
CA GLY A 80 -2.47 8.19 -22.57
C GLY A 80 -3.82 8.52 -21.95
N ARG A 81 -3.83 9.11 -20.76
CA ARG A 81 -5.04 9.77 -20.29
C ARG A 81 -5.33 10.83 -21.34
N GLU A 82 -6.49 10.77 -22.01
CA GLU A 82 -6.88 11.76 -23.02
C GLU A 82 -6.83 13.20 -22.49
N ARG A 83 -6.87 13.37 -21.15
CA ARG A 83 -6.66 14.64 -20.45
C ARG A 83 -5.21 15.18 -20.43
N GLU A 84 -4.23 14.48 -21.00
CA GLU A 84 -2.84 14.96 -21.13
C GLU A 84 -2.47 15.40 -22.57
N ARG A 85 -3.45 15.46 -23.50
CA ARG A 85 -3.30 16.05 -24.83
C ARG A 85 -3.82 17.48 -24.87
#